data_AF-A0A496TMA3-F1
#
_entry.id   AF-A0A496TMA3-F1
#
_cell.length_a   1.000
_cell.length_b   1.000
_cell.length_c   1.000
_cell.angle_alpha   90.00
_cell.angle_beta   90.00
_cell.angle_gamma   90.00
#
_symmetry.space_group_name_H-M   'P 1'
#
loop_
_entity.id
_entity.type
_entity.pdbx_description
1 polymer ?
#
loop_
_entity_poly.entity_id
_entity_poly.type
_entity_poly.pdbx_seq_one_letter_code
_entity_poly.pdbx_strand_id
1 'polypeptide(L)'
;MIREAIKRLIEGKSLSREEASSVMAQIMEGKATEAQIGAFLVALRLKGETAQEIAGFAQTMRNKATPVPTNRKGTIDVCGTGGDGFGSFNISTIAALVIAGCGVPVAKHGNRSVSSKCGSADLLQQLGVKIDLPAEKIAQCLDEIGIAFLFAPMLHQAMKYAIGPRREIGVRTVFNVLGPITNPAGTQRQLIGVYDRYLANLLAEVLRELETEKALIVYGEDGLDEVSITTSTY
;
A
#
# COMPACT_ATOMS: atom_id res chain seq x y z
N MET A 1 16.71 -11.40 -15.63
CA MET A 1 16.09 -11.70 -14.33
C MET A 1 14.57 -11.64 -14.42
N ILE A 2 13.91 -10.52 -14.75
CA ILE A 2 12.43 -10.52 -14.91
C ILE A 2 11.92 -11.57 -15.93
N ARG A 3 12.65 -11.78 -17.03
CA ARG A 3 12.34 -12.85 -18.01
C ARG A 3 12.35 -14.26 -17.40
N GLU A 4 13.31 -14.54 -16.52
CA GLU A 4 13.42 -15.84 -15.84
C GLU A 4 12.32 -15.99 -14.80
N ALA A 5 11.99 -14.91 -14.09
CA ALA A 5 10.87 -14.88 -13.17
C ALA A 5 9.54 -15.17 -13.90
N ILE A 6 9.31 -14.54 -15.05
CA ILE A 6 8.12 -14.81 -15.88
C ILE A 6 8.06 -16.30 -16.26
N LYS A 7 9.16 -16.89 -16.73
CA LYS A 7 9.22 -18.32 -17.08
C LYS A 7 8.82 -19.21 -15.90
N ARG A 8 9.37 -18.96 -14.71
CA ARG A 8 9.03 -19.72 -13.50
C ARG A 8 7.58 -19.57 -13.09
N LEU A 9 7.04 -18.35 -13.14
CA LEU A 9 5.65 -18.08 -12.78
C LEU A 9 4.68 -18.78 -13.73
N ILE A 10 4.98 -18.84 -15.04
CA ILE A 10 4.20 -19.59 -16.03
C ILE A 10 4.21 -21.10 -15.74
N GLU A 11 5.32 -21.63 -15.20
CA GLU A 11 5.43 -23.02 -14.74
C GLU A 11 4.78 -23.25 -13.36
N GLY A 12 4.09 -22.25 -12.78
CA GLY A 12 3.45 -22.34 -11.47
C GLY A 12 4.43 -22.31 -10.29
N LYS A 13 5.69 -21.92 -10.51
CA LYS A 13 6.74 -21.91 -9.48
C LYS A 13 6.85 -20.53 -8.84
N SER A 14 6.78 -20.48 -7.51
CA SER A 14 6.99 -19.25 -6.74
C SER A 14 8.44 -18.78 -6.80
N LEU A 15 8.63 -17.47 -6.59
CA LEU A 15 9.93 -16.82 -6.45
C LEU A 15 10.34 -16.80 -4.97
N SER A 16 11.64 -16.78 -4.70
CA SER A 16 12.13 -16.42 -3.37
C SER A 16 11.90 -14.92 -3.08
N ARG A 17 12.04 -14.52 -1.81
CA ARG A 17 11.96 -13.11 -1.40
C ARG A 17 13.01 -12.26 -2.11
N GLU A 18 14.22 -12.78 -2.30
CA GLU A 18 15.34 -12.13 -2.98
C GLU A 18 15.06 -11.96 -4.48
N GLU A 19 14.52 -13.00 -5.12
CA GLU A 19 14.13 -12.97 -6.52
C GLU A 19 13.02 -11.95 -6.75
N ALA A 20 11.99 -11.95 -5.89
CA ALA A 20 10.89 -11.00 -5.91
C ALA A 20 11.40 -9.56 -5.74
N SER A 21 12.25 -9.32 -4.74
CA SER A 21 12.88 -8.01 -4.51
C SER A 21 13.66 -7.53 -5.73
N SER A 22 14.43 -8.43 -6.34
CA SER A 22 15.26 -8.11 -7.48
C SER A 22 14.41 -7.78 -8.72
N VAL A 23 13.30 -8.49 -8.95
CA VAL A 23 12.35 -8.16 -10.02
C VAL A 23 11.71 -6.81 -9.79
N MET A 24 11.24 -6.53 -8.56
CA MET A 24 10.66 -5.22 -8.25
C MET A 24 11.67 -4.09 -8.45
N ALA A 25 12.95 -4.29 -8.11
CA ALA A 25 14.00 -3.32 -8.35
C ALA A 25 14.18 -3.05 -9.85
N GLN A 26 14.16 -4.09 -10.70
CA GLN A 26 14.21 -3.92 -12.16
C GLN A 26 13.04 -3.10 -12.70
N ILE A 27 11.82 -3.33 -12.19
CA ILE A 27 10.64 -2.55 -12.56
C ILE A 27 10.83 -1.08 -12.12
N MET A 28 11.19 -0.86 -10.86
CA MET A 28 11.35 0.46 -10.26
C MET A 28 12.54 1.28 -10.79
N GLU A 29 13.50 0.63 -11.43
CA GLU A 29 14.63 1.27 -12.10
C GLU A 29 14.39 1.52 -13.60
N GLY A 30 13.21 1.16 -14.12
CA GLY A 30 12.89 1.33 -15.54
C GLY A 30 13.66 0.38 -16.46
N LYS A 31 14.14 -0.75 -15.93
CA LYS A 31 14.92 -1.76 -16.67
C LYS A 31 14.06 -2.86 -17.31
N ALA A 32 12.77 -2.90 -16.99
CA ALA A 32 11.80 -3.81 -17.58
C ALA A 32 10.94 -3.10 -18.63
N THR A 33 10.66 -3.77 -19.75
CA THR A 33 9.73 -3.23 -20.76
C THR A 33 8.28 -3.35 -20.29
N GLU A 34 7.38 -2.57 -20.87
CA GLU A 34 5.94 -2.61 -20.54
C GLU A 34 5.35 -4.02 -20.71
N ALA A 35 5.71 -4.70 -21.81
CA ALA A 35 5.33 -6.09 -22.07
C ALA A 35 5.86 -7.06 -20.99
N GLN A 36 7.07 -6.86 -20.49
CA GLN A 36 7.63 -7.70 -19.41
C GLN A 36 6.92 -7.45 -18.09
N ILE A 37 6.61 -6.19 -17.76
CA ILE A 37 5.85 -5.85 -16.56
C ILE A 37 4.46 -6.48 -16.65
N GLY A 38 3.78 -6.34 -17.79
CA GLY A 38 2.45 -6.93 -17.97
C GLY A 38 2.44 -8.44 -17.89
N ALA A 39 3.35 -9.11 -18.59
CA ALA A 39 3.49 -10.56 -18.52
C ALA A 39 3.80 -11.05 -17.10
N PHE A 40 4.68 -10.36 -16.39
CA PHE A 40 5.02 -10.69 -15.01
C PHE A 40 3.81 -10.57 -14.07
N LEU A 41 3.08 -9.46 -14.14
CA LEU A 41 1.94 -9.22 -13.26
C LEU A 41 0.81 -10.23 -13.48
N VAL A 42 0.51 -10.58 -14.74
CA VAL A 42 -0.52 -11.57 -15.06
C VAL A 42 -0.07 -12.97 -14.66
N ALA A 43 1.18 -13.36 -14.96
CA ALA A 43 1.70 -14.69 -14.58
C ALA A 43 1.73 -14.87 -13.06
N LEU A 44 2.17 -13.84 -12.31
CA LEU A 44 2.17 -13.86 -10.85
C LEU A 44 0.74 -14.01 -10.31
N ARG A 45 -0.22 -13.26 -10.87
CA ARG A 45 -1.61 -13.30 -10.43
C ARG A 45 -2.26 -14.66 -10.69
N LEU A 46 -1.99 -15.27 -11.85
CA LEU A 46 -2.51 -16.59 -12.21
C LEU A 46 -1.92 -17.70 -11.32
N LYS A 47 -0.63 -17.60 -10.97
CA LYS A 47 0.00 -18.50 -10.01
C LYS A 47 -0.59 -18.34 -8.60
N GLY A 48 -0.93 -17.10 -8.23
CA GLY A 48 -1.28 -16.70 -6.87
C GLY A 48 -0.04 -16.22 -6.11
N GLU A 49 -0.13 -15.03 -5.52
CA GLU A 49 0.97 -14.41 -4.78
C GLU A 49 1.25 -15.12 -3.45
N THR A 50 2.53 -15.29 -3.09
CA THR A 50 2.95 -15.76 -1.76
C THR A 50 3.36 -14.61 -0.85
N ALA A 51 3.33 -14.83 0.48
CA ALA A 51 3.75 -13.82 1.44
C ALA A 51 5.22 -13.38 1.24
N GLN A 52 6.12 -14.32 0.91
CA GLN A 52 7.53 -14.02 0.65
C GLN A 52 7.74 -13.13 -0.58
N GLU A 53 6.98 -13.38 -1.66
CA GLU A 53 7.01 -12.56 -2.87
C GLU A 53 6.56 -11.13 -2.57
N ILE A 54 5.40 -10.98 -1.90
CA ILE A 54 4.85 -9.67 -1.54
C ILE A 54 5.78 -8.92 -0.58
N ALA A 55 6.36 -9.60 0.41
CA ALA A 55 7.32 -8.99 1.33
C ALA A 55 8.58 -8.49 0.59
N GLY A 56 9.11 -9.25 -0.36
CA GLY A 56 10.24 -8.81 -1.19
C GLY A 56 9.91 -7.58 -2.04
N PHE A 57 8.72 -7.58 -2.65
CA PHE A 57 8.21 -6.42 -3.38
C PHE A 57 8.07 -5.20 -2.46
N ALA A 58 7.35 -5.32 -1.35
CA ALA A 58 7.10 -4.23 -0.40
C ALA A 58 8.39 -3.66 0.17
N GLN A 59 9.35 -4.51 0.57
CA GLN A 59 10.65 -4.06 1.04
C GLN A 59 11.39 -3.23 -0.02
N THR A 60 11.36 -3.69 -1.27
CA THR A 60 11.98 -2.96 -2.38
C THR A 60 11.30 -1.62 -2.62
N MET A 61 9.96 -1.57 -2.55
CA MET A 61 9.20 -0.32 -2.68
C MET A 61 9.54 0.67 -1.56
N ARG A 62 9.64 0.19 -0.31
CA ARG A 62 10.04 1.00 0.86
C ARG A 62 11.45 1.57 0.66
N ASN A 63 12.40 0.74 0.22
CA ASN A 63 13.80 1.15 -0.01
C ASN A 63 13.95 2.18 -1.15
N LYS A 64 13.02 2.20 -2.11
CA LYS A 64 13.02 3.13 -3.25
C LYS A 64 12.12 4.35 -3.03
N ALA A 65 11.37 4.39 -1.93
CA ALA A 65 10.52 5.53 -1.59
C ALA A 65 11.37 6.72 -1.13
N THR A 66 10.87 7.94 -1.33
CA THR A 66 11.41 9.12 -0.65
C THR A 66 11.12 9.00 0.84
N PRO A 67 12.14 8.88 1.71
CA PRO A 67 11.93 8.64 3.13
C PRO A 67 11.29 9.85 3.81
N VAL A 68 10.41 9.59 4.77
CA VAL A 68 9.84 10.61 5.66
C VAL A 68 10.34 10.35 7.08
N PRO A 69 11.55 10.83 7.46
CA PRO A 69 12.12 10.55 8.76
C PRO A 69 11.33 11.26 9.86
N THR A 70 11.01 10.57 10.96
CA THR A 70 10.28 11.15 12.09
C THR A 70 10.92 10.73 13.41
N ASN A 71 10.87 11.62 14.40
CA ASN A 71 11.33 11.33 15.75
C ASN A 71 10.20 10.75 16.63
N ARG A 72 8.94 10.79 16.15
CA ARG A 72 7.79 10.23 16.84
C ARG A 72 7.89 8.71 16.87
N LYS A 73 7.77 8.14 18.08
CA LYS A 73 7.65 6.70 18.29
C LYS A 73 6.19 6.28 18.26
N GLY A 74 5.94 5.02 17.87
CA GLY A 74 4.61 4.44 17.91
C GLY A 74 3.62 5.08 16.93
N THR A 75 4.12 5.65 15.83
CA THR A 75 3.27 6.13 14.73
C THR A 75 2.38 5.02 14.22
N ILE A 76 1.14 5.34 13.89
CA ILE A 76 0.19 4.42 13.26
C ILE A 76 -0.18 4.87 11.85
N ASP A 77 -0.45 3.91 10.98
CA ASP A 77 -1.07 4.13 9.68
C ASP A 77 -2.45 3.46 9.66
N VAL A 78 -3.41 4.13 9.05
CA VAL A 78 -4.78 3.63 8.87
C VAL A 78 -5.14 3.79 7.41
N CYS A 79 -5.18 2.68 6.69
CA CYS A 79 -5.45 2.65 5.26
C CYS A 79 -6.19 1.38 4.86
N GLY A 80 -6.83 1.41 3.69
CA GLY A 80 -7.45 0.25 3.07
C GLY A 80 -6.77 -0.07 1.74
N THR A 81 -6.93 -1.30 1.26
CA THR A 81 -6.52 -1.65 -0.11
C THR A 81 -7.40 -0.95 -1.16
N GLY A 82 -8.59 -0.50 -0.77
CA GLY A 82 -9.59 0.11 -1.62
C GLY A 82 -10.21 -0.86 -2.63
N GLY A 83 -11.24 -0.40 -3.33
CA GLY A 83 -11.89 -1.22 -4.35
C GLY A 83 -12.88 -2.25 -3.79
N ASP A 84 -13.42 -2.00 -2.61
CA ASP A 84 -14.59 -2.68 -2.05
C ASP A 84 -15.86 -2.50 -2.90
N GLY A 85 -15.95 -1.42 -3.68
CA GLY A 85 -17.09 -1.10 -4.54
C GLY A 85 -18.27 -0.44 -3.81
N PHE A 86 -18.16 -0.19 -2.51
CA PHE A 86 -19.25 0.35 -1.70
C PHE A 86 -19.45 1.86 -1.89
N GLY A 87 -18.42 2.58 -2.30
CA GLY A 87 -18.50 4.03 -2.45
C GLY A 87 -18.81 4.74 -1.13
N SER A 88 -18.34 4.17 -0.02
CA SER A 88 -18.41 4.76 1.31
C SER A 88 -17.69 6.11 1.36
N PHE A 89 -17.96 6.90 2.40
CA PHE A 89 -17.16 8.08 2.67
C PHE A 89 -15.75 7.67 3.14
N ASN A 90 -14.81 8.62 3.23
CA ASN A 90 -13.41 8.33 3.56
C ASN A 90 -13.19 7.96 5.05
N ILE A 91 -13.68 6.79 5.47
CA ILE A 91 -13.67 6.28 6.85
C ILE A 91 -12.25 6.30 7.43
N SER A 92 -11.29 5.65 6.79
CA SER A 92 -9.89 5.66 7.25
C SER A 92 -9.25 7.04 7.34
N THR A 93 -9.73 8.04 6.60
CA THR A 93 -9.19 9.42 6.68
C THR A 93 -9.75 10.14 7.91
N ILE A 94 -11.04 9.99 8.18
CA ILE A 94 -11.67 10.55 9.37
C ILE A 94 -11.14 9.84 10.63
N ALA A 95 -10.98 8.52 10.60
CA ALA A 95 -10.38 7.76 11.68
C ALA A 95 -8.97 8.27 12.02
N ALA A 96 -8.14 8.55 11.01
CA ALA A 96 -6.81 9.12 11.20
C ALA A 96 -6.85 10.47 11.95
N LEU A 97 -7.79 11.36 11.61
CA LEU A 97 -7.96 12.65 12.30
C LEU A 97 -8.38 12.47 13.76
N VAL A 98 -9.32 11.55 14.03
CA VAL A 98 -9.78 11.24 15.40
C VAL A 98 -8.65 10.63 16.23
N ILE A 99 -7.91 9.67 15.69
CA ILE A 99 -6.77 9.03 16.36
C ILE A 99 -5.68 10.05 16.72
N ALA A 100 -5.37 10.97 15.80
CA ALA A 100 -4.44 12.07 16.06
C ALA A 100 -4.96 13.03 17.14
N GLY A 101 -6.26 13.32 17.14
CA GLY A 101 -6.92 14.11 18.19
C GLY A 101 -6.85 13.47 19.59
N CYS A 102 -6.74 12.13 19.65
CA CYS A 102 -6.48 11.38 20.87
C CYS A 102 -4.99 11.36 21.29
N GLY A 103 -4.10 12.07 20.57
CA GLY A 103 -2.68 12.19 20.88
C GLY A 103 -1.79 11.06 20.35
N VAL A 104 -2.33 10.16 19.52
CA VAL A 104 -1.54 9.09 18.88
C VAL A 104 -0.95 9.61 17.56
N PRO A 105 0.37 9.51 17.31
CA PRO A 105 0.96 10.00 16.07
C PRO A 105 0.47 9.22 14.84
N VAL A 106 -0.01 9.92 13.80
CA VAL A 106 -0.55 9.28 12.59
C VAL A 106 0.23 9.65 11.34
N ALA A 107 0.87 8.67 10.71
CA ALA A 107 1.54 8.81 9.42
C ALA A 107 0.66 8.17 8.34
N LYS A 108 -0.40 8.87 7.92
CA LYS A 108 -1.39 8.28 7.00
C LYS A 108 -0.84 8.23 5.59
N HIS A 109 -0.62 7.02 5.07
CA HIS A 109 -0.31 6.83 3.65
C HIS A 109 -1.59 6.84 2.82
N GLY A 110 -1.59 7.56 1.71
CA GLY A 110 -2.79 7.67 0.90
C GLY A 110 -2.55 8.13 -0.52
N ASN A 111 -3.60 7.97 -1.32
CA ASN A 111 -3.61 8.33 -2.73
C ASN A 111 -4.91 9.04 -3.10
N ARG A 112 -4.96 9.55 -4.33
CA ARG A 112 -6.22 9.94 -4.98
C ARG A 112 -7.03 8.71 -5.31
N SER A 113 -8.34 8.88 -5.44
CA SER A 113 -9.19 7.79 -5.88
C SER A 113 -8.83 7.32 -7.30
N VAL A 114 -8.87 6.00 -7.51
CA VAL A 114 -8.79 5.36 -8.83
C VAL A 114 -10.18 4.89 -9.30
N SER A 115 -11.11 4.63 -8.38
CA SER A 115 -12.43 4.02 -8.67
C SER A 115 -13.62 4.63 -7.91
N SER A 116 -13.42 5.27 -6.76
CA SER A 116 -14.45 6.00 -6.01
C SER A 116 -14.59 7.45 -6.48
N LYS A 117 -15.66 8.15 -6.06
CA LYS A 117 -15.85 9.58 -6.35
C LYS A 117 -14.89 10.51 -5.59
N CYS A 118 -14.29 10.05 -4.49
CA CYS A 118 -13.46 10.86 -3.61
C CYS A 118 -12.51 9.98 -2.80
N GLY A 119 -11.19 10.15 -2.99
CA GLY A 119 -10.17 9.47 -2.20
C GLY A 119 -9.68 10.32 -1.03
N SER A 120 -8.79 9.74 -0.22
CA SER A 120 -8.21 10.41 0.96
C SER A 120 -7.55 11.75 0.63
N ALA A 121 -6.76 11.78 -0.45
CA ALA A 121 -6.10 12.99 -0.93
C ALA A 121 -7.10 14.06 -1.38
N ASP A 122 -8.19 13.65 -2.03
CA ASP A 122 -9.20 14.56 -2.56
C ASP A 122 -9.98 15.22 -1.41
N LEU A 123 -10.38 14.42 -0.39
CA LEU A 123 -11.01 14.95 0.83
C LEU A 123 -10.10 15.96 1.55
N LEU A 124 -8.84 15.59 1.81
CA LEU A 124 -7.92 16.44 2.57
C LEU A 124 -7.66 17.77 1.85
N GLN A 125 -7.52 17.75 0.52
CA GLN A 125 -7.40 18.99 -0.25
C GLN A 125 -8.64 19.88 -0.14
N GLN A 126 -9.84 19.31 -0.19
CA GLN A 126 -11.08 20.08 -0.02
C GLN A 126 -11.20 20.68 1.39
N LEU A 127 -10.63 20.01 2.41
CA LEU A 127 -10.51 20.55 3.77
C LEU A 127 -9.40 21.62 3.92
N GLY A 128 -8.69 21.97 2.85
CA GLY A 128 -7.63 22.97 2.85
C GLY A 128 -6.26 22.44 3.27
N VAL A 129 -6.09 21.12 3.39
CA VAL A 129 -4.79 20.52 3.72
C VAL A 129 -3.89 20.53 2.48
N LYS A 130 -2.66 21.03 2.64
CA LYS A 130 -1.63 20.94 1.62
C LYS A 130 -1.04 19.53 1.59
N ILE A 131 -1.47 18.72 0.61
CA ILE A 131 -1.07 17.31 0.50
C ILE A 131 0.24 17.08 -0.28
N ASP A 132 0.73 18.09 -0.97
CA ASP A 132 1.88 18.02 -1.88
C ASP A 132 3.16 18.62 -1.27
N LEU A 133 3.35 18.39 0.03
CA LEU A 133 4.51 18.86 0.76
C LEU A 133 5.77 18.03 0.42
N PRO A 134 6.97 18.65 0.44
CA PRO A 134 8.23 17.91 0.46
C PRO A 134 8.33 17.00 1.69
N ALA A 135 9.09 15.91 1.58
CA ALA A 135 9.20 14.89 2.62
C ALA A 135 9.67 15.46 3.98
N GLU A 136 10.56 16.45 3.96
CA GLU A 136 11.05 17.13 5.17
C GLU A 136 9.95 17.92 5.89
N LYS A 137 9.01 18.49 5.12
CA LYS A 137 7.85 19.20 5.67
C LYS A 137 6.77 18.23 6.17
N ILE A 138 6.59 17.10 5.50
CA ILE A 138 5.72 16.01 5.99
C ILE A 138 6.24 15.50 7.35
N ALA A 139 7.55 15.25 7.44
CA ALA A 139 8.22 14.88 8.69
C ALA A 139 8.01 15.92 9.80
N GLN A 140 8.19 17.20 9.49
CA GLN A 140 7.94 18.30 10.43
C GLN A 140 6.49 18.32 10.92
N CYS A 141 5.49 18.15 10.03
CA CYS A 141 4.09 18.05 10.42
C CYS A 141 3.83 16.88 11.38
N LEU A 142 4.42 15.71 11.09
CA LEU A 142 4.26 14.55 11.95
C LEU A 142 4.86 14.78 13.35
N ASP A 143 6.05 15.38 13.41
CA ASP A 143 6.75 15.66 14.66
C ASP A 143 6.07 16.76 15.47
N GLU A 144 5.59 17.84 14.85
CA GLU A 144 5.00 18.99 15.56
C GLU A 144 3.50 18.83 15.85
N ILE A 145 2.73 18.36 14.86
CA ILE A 145 1.25 18.31 14.92
C ILE A 145 0.78 16.93 15.40
N GLY A 146 1.57 15.88 15.17
CA GLY A 146 1.19 14.50 15.48
C GLY A 146 0.40 13.82 14.36
N ILE A 147 0.22 14.46 13.21
CA ILE A 147 -0.36 13.83 12.02
C ILE A 147 0.27 14.40 10.75
N ALA A 148 0.54 13.51 9.79
CA ALA A 148 0.94 13.89 8.45
C ALA A 148 0.28 12.98 7.40
N PHE A 149 -0.03 13.56 6.24
CA PHE A 149 -0.49 12.82 5.08
C PHE A 149 0.67 12.57 4.12
N LEU A 150 0.93 11.30 3.84
CA LEU A 150 2.00 10.83 2.97
C LEU A 150 1.39 10.54 1.60
N PHE A 151 1.54 11.48 0.66
CA PHE A 151 0.92 11.36 -0.66
C PHE A 151 1.73 10.43 -1.58
N ALA A 152 1.18 9.24 -1.85
CA ALA A 152 1.88 8.14 -2.52
C ALA A 152 2.55 8.51 -3.86
N PRO A 153 1.91 9.26 -4.79
CA PRO A 153 2.54 9.61 -6.07
C PRO A 153 3.81 10.45 -5.94
N MET A 154 3.94 11.23 -4.86
CA MET A 154 5.13 12.04 -4.61
C MET A 154 6.25 11.25 -3.96
N LEU A 155 5.90 10.31 -3.08
CA LEU A 155 6.87 9.54 -2.28
C LEU A 155 7.32 8.25 -2.97
N HIS A 156 6.54 7.71 -3.91
CA HIS A 156 6.87 6.51 -4.67
C HIS A 156 7.10 6.81 -6.15
N GLN A 157 7.97 7.76 -6.48
CA GLN A 157 8.20 8.21 -7.86
C GLN A 157 8.64 7.09 -8.81
N ALA A 158 9.33 6.07 -8.30
CA ALA A 158 9.73 4.87 -9.05
C ALA A 158 8.53 4.08 -9.60
N MET A 159 7.32 4.28 -9.05
CA MET A 159 6.10 3.64 -9.55
C MET A 159 5.72 4.08 -10.96
N LYS A 160 6.25 5.20 -11.48
CA LYS A 160 5.96 5.69 -12.83
C LYS A 160 6.15 4.63 -13.92
N TYR A 161 7.13 3.73 -13.74
CA TYR A 161 7.41 2.66 -14.69
C TYR A 161 6.36 1.55 -14.71
N ALA A 162 5.62 1.38 -13.61
CA ALA A 162 4.54 0.38 -13.51
C ALA A 162 3.15 0.96 -13.83
N ILE A 163 2.97 2.29 -13.86
CA ILE A 163 1.65 2.91 -14.06
C ILE A 163 1.06 2.58 -15.43
N GLY A 164 1.83 2.75 -16.51
CA GLY A 164 1.39 2.48 -17.89
C GLY A 164 0.90 1.04 -18.06
N PRO A 165 1.76 0.04 -17.80
CA PRO A 165 1.38 -1.37 -17.90
C PRO A 165 0.16 -1.74 -17.05
N ARG A 166 0.09 -1.26 -15.80
CA ARG A 166 -1.05 -1.54 -14.92
C ARG A 166 -2.37 -0.99 -15.47
N ARG A 167 -2.33 0.22 -16.04
CA ARG A 167 -3.50 0.85 -16.66
C ARG A 167 -3.96 0.09 -17.90
N GLU A 168 -3.02 -0.38 -18.72
CA GLU A 168 -3.31 -1.13 -19.95
C GLU A 168 -3.88 -2.52 -19.66
N ILE A 169 -3.35 -3.21 -18.64
CA ILE A 169 -3.89 -4.52 -18.23
C ILE A 169 -5.30 -4.38 -17.64
N GLY A 170 -5.55 -3.33 -16.85
CA GLY A 170 -6.89 -3.01 -16.35
C GLY A 170 -7.46 -4.00 -15.33
N VAL A 171 -6.64 -4.89 -14.75
CA VAL A 171 -7.07 -5.85 -13.71
C VAL A 171 -6.31 -5.69 -12.41
N ARG A 172 -6.84 -6.27 -11.32
CA ARG A 172 -6.15 -6.29 -10.02
C ARG A 172 -4.90 -7.16 -10.09
N THR A 173 -3.81 -6.68 -9.49
CA THR A 173 -2.51 -7.34 -9.43
C THR A 173 -1.91 -7.18 -8.03
N VAL A 174 -0.73 -7.72 -7.79
CA VAL A 174 0.02 -7.52 -6.53
C VAL A 174 0.17 -6.04 -6.12
N PHE A 175 0.18 -5.10 -7.07
CA PHE A 175 0.24 -3.67 -6.73
C PHE A 175 -1.00 -3.12 -6.01
N ASN A 176 -2.14 -3.83 -6.05
CA ASN A 176 -3.33 -3.48 -5.28
C ASN A 176 -3.18 -3.78 -3.78
N VAL A 177 -2.25 -4.68 -3.41
CA VAL A 177 -2.01 -5.05 -2.01
C VAL A 177 -0.78 -4.35 -1.42
N LEU A 178 0.10 -3.82 -2.27
CA LEU A 178 1.35 -3.18 -1.85
C LEU A 178 1.15 -1.79 -1.24
N GLY A 179 0.07 -1.07 -1.57
CA GLY A 179 -0.16 0.30 -1.09
C GLY A 179 -0.12 0.44 0.44
N PRO A 180 -0.97 -0.31 1.18
CA PRO A 180 -1.00 -0.27 2.65
C PRO A 180 0.31 -0.64 3.34
N ILE A 181 1.13 -1.48 2.71
CA ILE A 181 2.33 -2.05 3.34
C ILE A 181 3.62 -1.37 2.89
N THR A 182 3.55 -0.19 2.26
CA THR A 182 4.72 0.53 1.73
C THR A 182 4.90 1.94 2.30
N ASN A 183 4.32 2.21 3.47
CA ASN A 183 4.39 3.50 4.14
C ASN A 183 5.83 4.07 4.25
N PRO A 184 6.13 5.22 3.63
CA PRO A 184 7.48 5.83 3.62
C PRO A 184 8.00 6.37 4.95
N ALA A 185 7.17 6.48 6.00
CA ALA A 185 7.60 6.86 7.35
C ALA A 185 8.08 5.66 8.18
N GLY A 186 8.12 4.44 7.62
CA GLY A 186 8.59 3.25 8.34
C GLY A 186 7.66 2.82 9.48
N THR A 187 6.38 3.18 9.39
CA THR A 187 5.37 2.88 10.40
C THR A 187 5.23 1.39 10.66
N GLN A 188 5.41 0.99 11.93
CA GLN A 188 5.33 -0.43 12.37
C GLN A 188 4.00 -0.79 13.06
N ARG A 189 3.05 0.15 13.13
CA ARG A 189 1.71 -0.06 13.67
C ARG A 189 0.68 0.27 12.61
N GLN A 190 -0.18 -0.68 12.24
CA GLN A 190 -1.10 -0.45 11.12
C GLN A 190 -2.50 -1.01 11.40
N LEU A 191 -3.52 -0.27 10.98
CA LEU A 191 -4.87 -0.79 10.74
C LEU A 191 -5.07 -0.86 9.23
N ILE A 192 -5.21 -2.07 8.69
CA ILE A 192 -5.31 -2.29 7.25
C ILE A 192 -6.66 -2.91 6.90
N GLY A 193 -7.45 -2.16 6.17
CA GLY A 193 -8.65 -2.64 5.51
C GLY A 193 -8.35 -3.49 4.28
N VAL A 194 -9.05 -4.60 4.10
CA VAL A 194 -8.96 -5.41 2.88
C VAL A 194 -10.35 -5.67 2.28
N TYR A 195 -10.43 -5.74 0.96
CA TYR A 195 -11.68 -6.03 0.23
C TYR A 195 -12.03 -7.53 0.16
N ASP A 196 -11.17 -8.42 0.68
CA ASP A 196 -11.32 -9.86 0.54
C ASP A 196 -10.73 -10.60 1.76
N ARG A 197 -11.44 -11.62 2.25
CA ARG A 197 -11.06 -12.37 3.44
C ARG A 197 -9.78 -13.20 3.26
N TYR A 198 -9.53 -13.76 2.08
CA TYR A 198 -8.29 -14.48 1.82
C TYR A 198 -7.10 -13.53 1.85
N LEU A 199 -7.28 -12.31 1.33
CA LEU A 199 -6.25 -11.27 1.39
C LEU A 199 -5.89 -10.88 2.83
N ALA A 200 -6.83 -10.96 3.78
CA ALA A 200 -6.55 -10.68 5.19
C ALA A 200 -5.46 -11.61 5.75
N ASN A 201 -5.61 -12.92 5.54
CA ASN A 201 -4.63 -13.91 6.00
C ASN A 201 -3.28 -13.74 5.30
N LEU A 202 -3.29 -13.52 3.98
CA LEU A 202 -2.06 -13.30 3.22
C LEU A 202 -1.31 -12.06 3.70
N LEU A 203 -2.00 -10.94 3.94
CA LEU A 203 -1.35 -9.74 4.45
C LEU A 203 -0.86 -9.90 5.89
N ALA A 204 -1.54 -10.70 6.72
CA ALA A 204 -1.05 -11.01 8.07
C ALA A 204 0.31 -11.71 8.01
N GLU A 205 0.45 -12.69 7.12
CA GLU A 205 1.73 -13.37 6.88
C GLU A 205 2.78 -12.40 6.34
N VAL A 206 2.43 -11.56 5.35
CA VAL A 206 3.35 -10.56 4.79
C VAL A 206 3.87 -9.59 5.86
N LEU A 207 2.99 -9.07 6.72
CA LEU A 207 3.37 -8.14 7.78
C LEU A 207 4.28 -8.80 8.82
N ARG A 208 4.11 -10.10 9.07
CA ARG A 208 5.04 -10.90 9.88
C ARG A 208 6.42 -11.00 9.22
N GLU A 209 6.48 -11.30 7.91
CA GLU A 209 7.76 -11.35 7.16
C GLU A 209 8.46 -9.98 7.05
N LEU A 210 7.68 -8.90 7.16
CA LEU A 210 8.16 -7.52 7.20
C LEU A 210 8.46 -7.02 8.63
N GLU A 211 8.38 -7.89 9.64
CA GLU A 211 8.68 -7.61 11.05
C GLU A 211 7.87 -6.42 11.61
N THR A 212 6.59 -6.34 11.23
CA THR A 212 5.69 -5.28 11.70
C THR A 212 5.36 -5.49 13.18
N GLU A 213 5.56 -4.47 14.01
CA GLU A 213 5.36 -4.55 15.48
C GLU A 213 3.91 -4.92 15.83
N LYS A 214 2.93 -4.26 15.21
CA LYS A 214 1.51 -4.53 15.46
C LYS A 214 0.67 -4.20 14.24
N ALA A 215 -0.10 -5.15 13.76
CA ALA A 215 -1.08 -4.91 12.71
C ALA A 215 -2.44 -5.46 13.11
N LEU A 216 -3.49 -4.73 12.78
CA LEU A 216 -4.85 -5.23 12.75
C LEU A 216 -5.32 -5.16 11.29
N ILE A 217 -5.67 -6.31 10.73
CA ILE A 217 -6.22 -6.40 9.38
C ILE A 217 -7.72 -6.65 9.54
N VAL A 218 -8.53 -5.91 8.80
CA VAL A 218 -10.00 -5.95 8.94
C VAL A 218 -10.68 -6.19 7.61
N TYR A 219 -11.71 -7.02 7.62
CA TYR A 219 -12.61 -7.29 6.52
C TYR A 219 -14.06 -7.32 7.03
N GLY A 220 -14.90 -6.38 6.58
CA GLY A 220 -16.33 -6.43 6.84
C GLY A 220 -16.97 -7.59 6.09
N GLU A 221 -17.86 -8.36 6.72
CA GLU A 221 -18.56 -9.48 6.07
C GLU A 221 -19.42 -9.03 4.87
N ASP A 222 -19.81 -7.76 4.86
CA ASP A 222 -20.47 -7.07 3.74
C ASP A 222 -19.53 -6.82 2.55
N GLY A 223 -18.21 -7.03 2.69
CA GLY A 223 -17.19 -6.79 1.68
C GLY A 223 -16.47 -5.45 1.82
N LEU A 224 -16.76 -4.70 2.89
CA LEU A 224 -16.14 -3.42 3.18
C LEU A 224 -14.68 -3.61 3.62
N ASP A 225 -13.77 -2.77 3.11
CA ASP A 225 -12.37 -2.73 3.56
C ASP A 225 -12.18 -1.80 4.77
N GLU A 226 -13.13 -1.82 5.69
CA GLU A 226 -13.15 -1.04 6.93
C GLU A 226 -13.86 -1.87 8.01
N VAL A 227 -13.84 -1.42 9.27
CA VAL A 227 -14.66 -2.04 10.32
C VAL A 227 -16.14 -1.76 10.04
N SER A 228 -16.91 -2.81 9.75
CA SER A 228 -18.35 -2.68 9.47
C SER A 228 -19.15 -2.47 10.75
N ILE A 229 -20.15 -1.60 10.65
CA ILE A 229 -21.20 -1.42 11.67
C ILE A 229 -22.51 -2.12 11.30
N THR A 230 -22.59 -2.68 10.08
CA THR A 230 -23.80 -3.31 9.56
C THR A 230 -23.82 -4.82 9.80
N THR A 231 -22.64 -5.41 9.96
CA THR A 231 -22.42 -6.84 10.14
C THR A 231 -21.10 -7.11 10.87
N SER A 232 -20.73 -8.39 11.00
CA SER A 232 -19.45 -8.82 11.58
C SER A 232 -18.25 -8.27 10.81
N THR A 233 -17.16 -8.02 11.52
CA THR A 233 -15.85 -7.75 10.94
C THR A 233 -14.89 -8.85 11.37
N TYR A 234 -14.12 -9.36 10.41
CA TYR A 234 -13.07 -10.36 10.61
C TYR A 234 -11.69 -9.74 10.61
#